data_AF-A0A5E4FNW9-F1
#
_entry.id   AF-A0A5E4FNW9-F1
#
_cell.length_a   1.000
_cell.length_b   1.000
_cell.length_c   1.000
_cell.angle_alpha   90.00
_cell.angle_beta   90.00
_cell.angle_gamma   90.00
#
_symmetry.space_group_name_H-M   'P 1'
#
loop_
_entity.id
_entity.type
_entity.pdbx_description
1 polymer ?
#
loop_
_entity_poly.entity_id
_entity_poly.type
_entity_poly.pdbx_seq_one_letter_code
_entity_poly.pdbx_strand_id
1 'polypeptide(L)'
;MGLPHMVLQLVMSCVQFVHYQICINGELTETFATKNGIRQWDPLSLYLFVLCIDKLSHTIFDTINRVVWKPMKSSQSGLVVSHLFFVDDLVLVAETSPQQAKIMKDYLKDAAQEISNICGSPLTDNLGKYLGVPLLHYGPNKATFNSLLDKVHRRLVGWKGKLFSLAGRAILIKAVTASIPIYPMQTTKLLASVCKELDKLNRNFFWGGNEKKNKIHLCQWNLACRPKSKGGLGFKQTTHMN
;
A
#
# COMPACT_ATOMS: atom_id res chain seq x y z
N MET A 1 -10.72 2.67 30.69
CA MET A 1 -11.77 1.81 30.13
C MET A 1 -12.26 0.90 31.24
N GLY A 2 -13.55 0.97 31.62
CA GLY A 2 -14.11 0.22 32.76
C GLY A 2 -14.34 -1.27 32.46
N LEU A 3 -13.32 -1.97 31.95
CA LEU A 3 -13.44 -3.41 31.64
C LEU A 3 -13.41 -4.24 32.93
N PRO A 4 -14.26 -5.28 33.06
CA PRO A 4 -14.22 -6.18 34.20
C PRO A 4 -12.85 -6.86 34.37
N HIS A 5 -12.40 -7.04 35.61
CA HIS A 5 -11.08 -7.60 35.93
C HIS A 5 -10.85 -8.99 35.29
N MET A 6 -11.89 -9.82 35.27
CA MET A 6 -11.86 -11.16 34.64
C MET A 6 -11.56 -11.10 33.13
N VAL A 7 -12.10 -10.09 32.43
CA VAL A 7 -11.85 -9.90 30.99
C VAL A 7 -10.41 -9.45 30.76
N LEU A 8 -9.90 -8.55 31.60
CA LEU A 8 -8.51 -8.10 31.53
C LEU A 8 -7.53 -9.26 31.77
N GLN A 9 -7.81 -10.11 32.75
CA GLN A 9 -7.00 -11.30 33.01
C GLN A 9 -6.99 -12.24 31.81
N LEU A 10 -8.16 -12.55 31.24
CA LEU A 10 -8.27 -13.44 30.07
C LEU A 10 -7.48 -12.90 28.87
N VAL A 11 -7.63 -11.61 28.57
CA VAL A 11 -6.92 -10.94 27.49
C VAL A 11 -5.40 -10.97 27.73
N MET A 12 -4.95 -10.65 28.94
CA MET A 12 -3.52 -10.67 29.26
C MET A 12 -2.94 -12.09 29.24
N SER A 13 -3.72 -13.11 29.62
CA SER A 13 -3.29 -14.51 29.46
C SER A 13 -3.06 -14.87 28.00
N CYS A 14 -3.91 -14.42 27.07
CA CYS A 14 -3.73 -14.62 25.63
C CYS A 14 -2.49 -13.92 25.06
N VAL A 15 -2.05 -12.81 25.64
CA VAL A 15 -0.89 -12.02 25.18
C VAL A 15 0.42 -12.51 25.81
N GLN A 16 0.40 -12.87 27.10
CA GLN A 16 1.61 -13.18 27.87
C GLN A 16 2.03 -14.65 27.79
N PHE A 17 1.09 -15.57 27.62
CA PHE A 17 1.36 -17.02 27.68
C PHE A 17 1.21 -17.69 26.32
N VAL A 18 1.95 -17.18 25.32
CA VAL A 18 1.98 -17.79 23.99
C VAL A 18 3.26 -18.61 23.82
N HIS A 19 3.07 -19.91 23.67
CA HIS A 19 4.11 -20.87 23.31
C HIS A 19 3.94 -21.28 21.85
N TYR A 20 5.06 -21.34 21.13
CA TYR A 20 5.13 -21.72 19.73
C TYR A 20 6.03 -22.93 19.54
N GLN A 21 5.68 -23.73 18.54
CA GLN A 21 6.55 -24.74 17.94
C GLN A 21 6.54 -24.49 16.44
N ILE A 22 7.69 -24.62 15.80
CA ILE A 22 7.80 -24.50 14.35
C ILE A 22 7.81 -25.92 13.80
N CYS A 23 6.97 -26.19 12.79
CA CYS A 23 7.03 -27.45 12.06
C CYS A 23 8.01 -27.28 10.89
N ILE A 24 9.12 -28.00 10.91
CA ILE A 24 10.12 -28.02 9.84
C ILE A 24 10.14 -29.44 9.26
N ASN A 25 9.80 -29.57 7.98
CA ASN A 25 9.75 -30.86 7.26
C ASN A 25 8.87 -31.94 7.93
N GLY A 26 7.83 -31.53 8.66
CA GLY A 26 6.90 -32.44 9.33
C GLY A 26 7.28 -32.76 10.79
N GLU A 27 8.45 -32.33 11.25
CA GLU A 27 8.86 -32.46 12.64
C GLU A 27 8.69 -31.15 13.40
N LEU A 28 8.12 -31.23 14.61
CA LEU A 28 7.96 -30.09 15.49
C LEU A 28 9.27 -29.80 16.23
N THR A 29 9.69 -28.54 16.22
CA THR A 29 10.81 -28.07 17.04
C THR A 29 10.44 -28.08 18.53
N GLU A 30 11.45 -27.83 19.36
CA GLU A 30 11.25 -27.48 20.76
C GLU A 30 10.30 -26.29 20.90
N THR A 31 9.57 -26.28 22.01
CA THR A 31 8.65 -25.21 22.34
C THR A 31 9.41 -24.01 22.86
N PHE A 32 9.12 -22.82 22.34
CA PHE A 32 9.66 -21.57 22.86
C PHE A 32 8.54 -20.58 23.17
N ALA A 33 8.73 -19.79 24.21
CA ALA A 33 7.82 -18.71 24.58
C ALA A 33 8.22 -17.42 23.85
N THR A 34 7.24 -16.68 23.35
CA THR A 34 7.50 -15.33 22.82
C THR A 34 7.41 -14.30 23.92
N LYS A 35 8.36 -13.37 23.96
CA LYS A 35 8.30 -12.21 24.86
C LYS A 35 7.26 -11.17 24.42
N ASN A 36 7.03 -11.07 23.11
CA ASN A 36 6.11 -10.11 22.49
C ASN A 36 5.34 -10.80 21.35
N GLY A 37 4.08 -10.40 21.17
CA GLY A 37 3.28 -10.79 20.00
C GLY A 37 2.10 -11.70 20.34
N ILE A 38 0.99 -11.47 19.65
CA ILE A 38 -0.20 -12.31 19.69
C ILE A 38 -0.11 -13.33 18.55
N ARG A 39 -0.77 -14.48 18.68
CA ARG A 39 -0.83 -15.49 17.61
C ARG A 39 -1.30 -14.86 16.30
N GLN A 40 -0.59 -15.15 15.21
CA GLN A 40 -1.03 -14.76 13.88
C GLN A 40 -2.38 -15.41 13.58
N TRP A 41 -3.31 -14.67 12.98
CA TRP A 41 -4.70 -15.08 12.73
C TRP A 41 -5.58 -15.22 13.98
N ASP A 42 -5.11 -14.80 15.15
CA ASP A 42 -5.97 -14.69 16.33
C ASP A 42 -6.99 -13.55 16.11
N PRO A 43 -8.31 -13.82 16.16
CA PRO A 43 -9.32 -12.78 16.01
C PRO A 43 -9.22 -11.67 17.07
N LEU A 44 -8.63 -11.94 18.24
CA LEU A 44 -8.43 -10.96 19.31
C LEU A 44 -7.35 -9.93 18.97
N SER A 45 -6.35 -10.32 18.17
CA SER A 45 -5.23 -9.45 17.80
C SER A 45 -5.70 -8.16 17.12
N LEU A 46 -6.71 -8.26 16.26
CA LEU A 46 -7.28 -7.12 15.54
C LEU A 46 -7.98 -6.14 16.49
N TYR A 47 -8.73 -6.64 17.46
CA TYR A 47 -9.42 -5.78 18.44
C TYR A 47 -8.44 -5.09 19.38
N LEU A 48 -7.42 -5.81 19.85
CA LEU A 48 -6.37 -5.22 20.68
C LEU A 48 -5.59 -4.16 19.93
N PHE A 49 -5.30 -4.41 18.64
CA PHE A 49 -4.69 -3.41 17.78
C PHE A 49 -5.55 -2.14 17.68
N VAL A 50 -6.86 -2.28 17.41
CA VAL A 50 -7.80 -1.16 17.33
C VAL A 50 -7.86 -0.37 18.64
N LEU A 51 -7.90 -1.04 19.79
CA LEU A 51 -7.90 -0.37 21.10
C LEU A 51 -6.60 0.43 21.35
N CYS A 52 -5.46 -0.12 20.94
CA CYS A 52 -4.18 0.58 21.06
C CYS A 52 -4.11 1.84 20.19
N ILE A 53 -4.52 1.76 18.92
CA ILE A 53 -4.52 2.93 18.03
C ILE A 53 -5.57 3.98 18.43
N ASP A 54 -6.70 3.56 18.99
CA ASP A 54 -7.73 4.47 19.52
C ASP A 54 -7.19 5.26 20.73
N LYS A 55 -6.51 4.58 21.66
CA LYS A 55 -5.83 5.24 22.78
C LYS A 55 -4.74 6.21 22.29
N LEU A 56 -3.98 5.83 21.26
CA LEU A 56 -2.98 6.70 20.67
C LEU A 56 -3.62 7.93 20.00
N SER A 57 -4.73 7.74 19.28
CA SER A 57 -5.52 8.82 18.68
C SER A 57 -5.95 9.85 19.74
N HIS A 58 -6.49 9.37 20.87
CA HIS A 58 -6.85 10.23 22.00
C HIS A 58 -5.66 11.01 22.56
N THR A 59 -4.49 10.38 22.73
CA THR A 59 -3.28 11.08 23.18
C THR A 59 -2.87 12.18 22.20
N ILE A 60 -2.96 11.95 20.89
CA ILE A 60 -2.71 12.97 19.87
C ILE A 60 -3.74 14.11 20.00
N PHE A 61 -5.03 13.81 20.14
CA PHE A 61 -6.06 14.85 20.32
C PHE A 61 -5.85 15.69 21.57
N ASP A 62 -5.39 15.09 22.68
CA ASP A 62 -5.04 15.83 23.89
C ASP A 62 -3.91 16.84 23.62
N THR A 63 -2.91 16.49 22.81
CA THR A 63 -1.83 17.44 22.42
C THR A 63 -2.34 18.58 21.53
N ILE A 64 -3.37 18.32 20.72
CA ILE A 64 -4.01 19.34 19.89
C ILE A 64 -4.83 20.30 20.77
N ASN A 65 -5.60 19.77 21.71
CA ASN A 65 -6.41 20.57 22.65
C ASN A 65 -5.54 21.48 23.53
N ARG A 66 -4.31 21.06 23.84
CA ARG A 66 -3.31 21.87 24.56
C ARG A 66 -2.59 22.89 23.68
N VAL A 67 -2.97 23.01 22.40
CA VAL A 67 -2.37 23.92 21.38
C VAL A 67 -0.88 23.63 21.12
N VAL A 68 -0.41 22.42 21.47
CA VAL A 68 0.97 21.99 21.21
C VAL A 68 1.09 21.55 19.75
N TRP A 69 0.12 20.75 19.28
CA TRP A 69 0.05 20.27 17.91
C TRP A 69 -1.01 21.02 17.11
N LYS A 70 -0.63 21.59 15.96
CA LYS A 70 -1.56 22.19 14.99
C LYS A 70 -1.76 21.28 13.78
N PRO A 71 -2.95 20.68 13.59
CA PRO A 71 -3.22 19.80 12.46
C PRO A 71 -3.28 20.57 11.13
N MET A 72 -3.15 19.84 10.02
CA MET A 72 -3.29 20.44 8.68
C MET A 72 -4.77 20.63 8.33
N LYS A 73 -5.11 21.79 7.76
CA LYS A 73 -6.42 22.02 7.14
C LYS A 73 -6.31 21.84 5.63
N SER A 74 -7.20 21.03 5.05
CA SER A 74 -7.23 20.82 3.60
C SER A 74 -7.73 22.05 2.82
N SER A 75 -8.64 22.84 3.40
CA SER A 75 -9.11 24.13 2.87
C SER A 75 -9.70 25.01 4.00
N GLN A 76 -10.13 26.24 3.70
CA GLN A 76 -10.66 27.18 4.71
C GLN A 76 -11.83 26.60 5.54
N SER A 77 -12.68 25.77 4.90
CA SER A 77 -13.78 25.02 5.52
C SER A 77 -13.59 23.50 5.42
N GLY A 78 -12.38 23.05 5.08
CA GLY A 78 -12.09 21.65 4.76
C GLY A 78 -11.81 20.79 5.97
N LEU A 79 -11.56 19.51 5.69
CA LEU A 79 -11.18 18.53 6.70
C LEU A 79 -9.89 18.95 7.42
N VAL A 80 -9.91 18.81 8.74
CA VAL A 80 -8.75 18.95 9.61
C VAL A 80 -8.16 17.57 9.84
N VAL A 81 -6.90 17.38 9.44
CA VAL A 81 -6.21 16.08 9.50
C VAL A 81 -4.99 16.21 10.42
N SER A 82 -4.93 15.37 11.45
CA SER A 82 -3.79 15.24 12.37
C SER A 82 -3.04 13.93 12.20
N HIS A 83 -3.76 12.84 11.91
CA HIS A 83 -3.17 11.51 11.75
C HIS A 83 -4.04 10.62 10.85
N LEU A 84 -3.41 9.62 10.25
CA LEU A 84 -4.03 8.56 9.46
C LEU A 84 -3.48 7.21 9.94
N PHE A 85 -4.36 6.33 10.38
CA PHE A 85 -4.02 4.96 10.76
C PHE A 85 -4.42 3.99 9.64
N PHE A 86 -3.51 3.10 9.27
CA PHE A 86 -3.85 1.92 8.50
C PHE A 86 -3.03 0.73 8.95
N VAL A 87 -3.65 -0.18 9.71
CA VAL A 87 -2.94 -1.32 10.31
C VAL A 87 -1.63 -0.79 10.94
N ASP A 88 -0.48 -1.32 10.57
CA ASP A 88 0.84 -0.96 11.07
C ASP A 88 1.36 0.41 10.63
N ASP A 89 0.74 1.06 9.63
CA ASP A 89 1.16 2.36 9.13
C ASP A 89 0.45 3.52 9.86
N LEU A 90 1.24 4.41 10.47
CA LEU A 90 0.79 5.69 11.04
C LEU A 90 1.41 6.86 10.27
N VAL A 91 0.57 7.70 9.68
CA VAL A 91 1.00 8.98 9.09
C VAL A 91 0.53 10.11 9.97
N LEU A 92 1.46 10.97 10.38
CA LEU A 92 1.19 12.14 11.21
C LEU A 92 1.28 13.41 10.37
N VAL A 93 0.33 14.32 10.58
CA VAL A 93 0.15 15.50 9.76
C VAL A 93 0.02 16.75 10.64
N ALA A 94 0.76 17.79 10.30
CA ALA A 94 0.69 19.08 10.96
C ALA A 94 0.77 20.23 9.96
N GLU A 95 0.44 21.43 10.44
CA GLU A 95 0.65 22.67 9.71
C GLU A 95 2.13 22.86 9.32
N THR A 96 2.37 23.36 8.11
CA THR A 96 3.72 23.64 7.59
C THR A 96 4.34 24.85 8.30
N SER A 97 4.87 24.63 9.51
CA SER A 97 5.68 25.60 10.23
C SER A 97 6.93 24.95 10.84
N PRO A 98 8.06 25.68 10.90
CA PRO A 98 9.28 25.18 11.55
C PRO A 98 9.07 24.76 13.01
N GLN A 99 8.20 25.48 13.73
CA GLN A 99 7.87 25.17 15.13
C GLN A 99 7.14 23.84 15.24
N GLN A 100 6.12 23.59 14.41
CA GLN A 100 5.39 22.33 14.40
C GLN A 100 6.27 21.15 13.96
N ALA A 101 7.12 21.36 12.95
CA ALA A 101 8.10 20.36 12.53
C ALA A 101 9.06 19.98 13.67
N LYS A 102 9.51 20.95 14.47
CA LYS A 102 10.34 20.70 15.65
C LYS A 102 9.58 19.95 16.75
N ILE A 103 8.36 20.36 17.07
CA ILE A 103 7.52 19.70 18.08
C ILE A 103 7.25 18.24 17.70
N MET A 104 6.84 17.99 16.44
CA MET A 104 6.64 16.64 15.94
C MET A 104 7.94 15.85 16.00
N LYS A 105 9.06 16.43 15.54
CA LYS A 105 10.35 15.74 15.54
C LYS A 105 10.82 15.42 16.95
N ASP A 106 10.70 16.32 17.91
CA ASP A 106 11.17 16.09 19.27
C ASP A 106 10.29 15.06 19.99
N TYR A 107 8.95 15.20 19.90
CA TYR A 107 8.01 14.25 20.51
C TYR A 107 8.10 12.85 19.89
N LEU A 108 8.22 12.79 18.56
CA LEU A 108 8.28 11.52 17.85
C LEU A 108 9.66 10.92 17.83
N LYS A 109 10.75 11.68 17.93
CA LYS A 109 12.09 11.10 17.93
C LYS A 109 12.34 10.30 19.19
N ASP A 110 11.88 10.78 20.34
CA ASP A 110 12.02 10.02 21.59
C ASP A 110 11.20 8.72 21.55
N ALA A 111 9.92 8.82 21.15
CA ALA A 111 9.05 7.65 21.00
C ALA A 111 9.50 6.70 19.87
N ALA A 112 9.92 7.23 18.72
CA ALA A 112 10.37 6.43 17.59
C ALA A 112 11.74 5.80 17.85
N GLN A 113 12.63 6.45 18.62
CA GLN A 113 13.89 5.85 19.04
C GLN A 113 13.64 4.72 20.03
N GLU A 114 12.70 4.87 20.95
CA GLU A 114 12.29 3.81 21.86
C GLU A 114 11.70 2.62 21.10
N ILE A 115 10.77 2.87 20.18
CA ILE A 115 10.18 1.83 19.31
C ILE A 115 11.27 1.20 18.42
N SER A 116 12.18 1.99 17.85
CA SER A 116 13.31 1.51 17.04
C SER A 116 14.23 0.58 17.84
N ASN A 117 14.52 0.92 19.10
CA ASN A 117 15.32 0.10 20.00
C ASN A 117 14.61 -1.20 20.39
N ILE A 118 13.29 -1.17 20.61
CA ILE A 118 12.49 -2.35 20.95
C ILE A 118 12.32 -3.28 19.74
N CYS A 119 12.04 -2.71 18.56
CA CYS A 119 11.75 -3.45 17.32
C CYS A 119 13.00 -3.80 16.50
N GLY A 120 14.16 -3.24 16.81
CA GLY A 120 15.41 -3.46 16.08
C GLY A 120 15.42 -2.92 14.64
N SER A 121 14.55 -1.94 14.34
CA SER A 121 14.37 -1.39 12.99
C SER A 121 14.92 0.03 12.89
N PRO A 122 15.78 0.36 11.91
CA PRO A 122 16.40 1.68 11.81
C PRO A 122 15.38 2.75 11.41
N LEU A 123 15.54 3.97 11.93
CA LEU A 123 14.77 5.13 11.51
C LEU A 123 15.10 5.51 10.06
N THR A 124 14.09 5.98 9.32
CA THR A 124 14.23 6.41 7.92
C THR A 124 13.68 7.82 7.72
N ASP A 125 14.39 8.61 6.92
CA ASP A 125 13.99 9.98 6.58
C ASP A 125 13.03 10.05 5.37
N ASN A 126 12.76 8.91 4.73
CA ASN A 126 11.89 8.82 3.55
C ASN A 126 10.61 8.07 3.90
N LEU A 127 9.46 8.75 3.76
CA LEU A 127 8.13 8.18 4.01
C LEU A 127 7.76 7.04 3.04
N GLY A 128 8.49 6.92 1.92
CA GLY A 128 8.38 5.81 1.00
C GLY A 128 7.00 5.70 0.36
N LYS A 129 6.35 4.55 0.56
CA LYS A 129 5.01 4.28 0.05
C LYS A 129 4.06 4.08 1.22
N TYR A 130 2.92 4.74 1.16
CA TYR A 130 1.80 4.49 2.05
C TYR A 130 0.69 3.80 1.26
N LEU A 131 0.20 2.67 1.76
CA LEU A 131 -0.81 1.86 1.07
C LEU A 131 -0.44 1.49 -0.37
N GLY A 132 0.86 1.32 -0.65
CA GLY A 132 1.36 0.99 -1.99
C GLY A 132 1.41 2.15 -2.99
N VAL A 133 1.07 3.38 -2.58
CA VAL A 133 1.18 4.63 -3.34
C VAL A 133 2.38 5.43 -2.82
N PRO A 134 3.23 6.00 -3.69
CA PRO A 134 4.34 6.84 -3.24
C PRO A 134 3.82 8.11 -2.55
N LEU A 135 4.30 8.36 -1.33
CA LEU A 135 4.10 9.64 -0.66
C LEU A 135 5.10 10.63 -1.26
N LEU A 136 4.58 11.54 -2.09
CA LEU A 136 5.39 12.45 -2.88
C LEU A 136 5.77 13.71 -2.09
N HIS A 137 7.06 13.87 -1.79
CA HIS A 137 7.60 15.13 -1.27
C HIS A 137 7.74 16.21 -2.35
N TYR A 138 7.82 15.79 -3.62
CA TYR A 138 8.01 16.65 -4.80
C TYR A 138 7.10 16.18 -5.95
N GLY A 139 6.96 17.01 -6.99
CA GLY A 139 6.17 16.66 -8.17
C GLY A 139 6.55 15.29 -8.77
N PRO A 140 5.56 14.50 -9.22
CA PRO A 140 5.81 13.15 -9.71
C PRO A 140 6.68 13.18 -10.97
N ASN A 141 7.71 12.33 -11.00
CA ASN A 141 8.52 12.11 -12.20
C ASN A 141 8.26 10.71 -12.77
N LYS A 142 8.88 10.36 -13.91
CA LYS A 142 8.68 9.02 -14.50
C LYS A 142 9.12 7.91 -13.54
N ALA A 143 10.21 8.13 -12.79
CA ALA A 143 10.78 7.15 -11.87
C ALA A 143 9.87 6.82 -10.68
N THR A 144 9.06 7.80 -10.22
CA THR A 144 8.00 7.61 -9.22
C THR A 144 7.12 6.40 -9.55
N PHE A 145 6.82 6.19 -10.83
CA PHE A 145 5.91 5.14 -11.30
C PHE A 145 6.63 3.88 -11.81
N ASN A 146 7.95 3.78 -11.68
CA ASN A 146 8.68 2.58 -12.11
C ASN A 146 8.15 1.33 -11.42
N SER A 147 7.87 1.42 -10.10
CA SER A 147 7.34 0.26 -9.38
C SER A 147 5.96 -0.20 -9.86
N LEU A 148 5.15 0.70 -10.42
CA LEU A 148 3.87 0.38 -11.06
C LEU A 148 4.11 -0.33 -12.40
N LEU A 149 5.00 0.22 -13.22
CA LEU A 149 5.40 -0.39 -14.49
C LEU A 149 5.98 -1.81 -14.26
N ASP A 150 6.84 -1.97 -13.26
CA ASP A 150 7.44 -3.24 -12.88
C ASP A 150 6.41 -4.25 -12.36
N LYS A 151 5.38 -3.81 -11.63
CA LYS A 151 4.27 -4.67 -11.20
C LYS A 151 3.53 -5.23 -12.42
N VAL A 152 3.19 -4.39 -13.39
CA VAL A 152 2.52 -4.82 -14.62
C VAL A 152 3.45 -5.73 -15.44
N HIS A 153 4.70 -5.33 -15.63
CA HIS A 153 5.69 -6.10 -16.38
C HIS A 153 5.92 -7.48 -15.76
N ARG A 154 6.08 -7.60 -14.44
CA ARG A 154 6.24 -8.90 -13.76
C ARG A 154 5.06 -9.83 -13.96
N ARG A 155 3.83 -9.31 -13.95
CA ARG A 155 2.62 -10.12 -14.28
C ARG A 155 2.69 -10.62 -15.72
N LEU A 156 3.05 -9.74 -16.66
CA LEU A 156 3.17 -10.09 -18.08
C LEU A 156 4.27 -11.11 -18.35
N VAL A 157 5.45 -10.98 -17.73
CA VAL A 157 6.57 -11.93 -17.88
C VAL A 157 6.22 -13.29 -17.26
N GLY A 158 5.56 -13.31 -16.10
CA GLY A 158 5.09 -14.55 -15.47
C GLY A 158 4.11 -15.33 -16.35
N TRP A 159 3.39 -14.66 -17.24
CA TRP A 159 2.55 -15.29 -18.25
C TRP A 159 3.37 -15.58 -19.50
N LYS A 160 3.86 -16.82 -19.64
CA LYS A 160 4.39 -17.28 -20.93
C LYS A 160 3.30 -17.11 -21.99
N GLY A 161 3.40 -16.08 -22.82
CA GLY A 161 2.43 -15.78 -23.87
C GLY A 161 2.16 -16.95 -24.82
N LYS A 162 3.05 -17.96 -24.83
CA LYS A 162 2.90 -19.23 -25.56
C LYS A 162 1.70 -20.08 -25.15
N LEU A 163 1.23 -19.97 -23.91
CA LEU A 163 0.13 -20.79 -23.37
C LEU A 163 -1.27 -20.20 -23.64
N PHE A 164 -1.34 -18.95 -24.13
CA PHE A 164 -2.60 -18.23 -24.23
C PHE A 164 -2.93 -17.87 -25.67
N SER A 165 -4.14 -18.23 -26.09
CA SER A 165 -4.78 -17.72 -27.30
C SER A 165 -4.90 -16.19 -27.25
N LEU A 166 -5.13 -15.56 -28.40
CA LEU A 166 -5.40 -14.11 -28.45
C LEU A 166 -6.57 -13.72 -27.55
N ALA A 167 -7.63 -14.54 -27.50
CA ALA A 167 -8.76 -14.34 -26.61
C ALA A 167 -8.34 -14.40 -25.12
N GLY A 168 -7.53 -15.39 -24.73
CA GLY A 168 -7.02 -15.51 -23.37
C GLY A 168 -6.18 -14.29 -22.95
N ARG A 169 -5.31 -13.81 -23.84
CA ARG A 169 -4.52 -12.59 -23.60
C ARG A 169 -5.39 -11.35 -23.44
N ALA A 170 -6.45 -11.21 -24.26
CA ALA A 170 -7.39 -10.11 -24.13
C ALA A 170 -8.09 -10.10 -22.77
N ILE A 171 -8.48 -11.27 -22.27
CA ILE A 171 -9.11 -11.41 -20.95
C ILE A 171 -8.12 -11.01 -19.85
N LEU A 172 -6.89 -11.52 -19.89
CA LEU A 172 -5.85 -11.19 -18.90
C LEU A 172 -5.54 -9.69 -18.86
N ILE A 173 -5.48 -9.03 -20.02
CA ILE A 173 -5.28 -7.58 -20.07
C ILE A 173 -6.42 -6.86 -19.36
N LYS A 174 -7.66 -7.18 -19.69
CA LYS A 174 -8.84 -6.48 -19.16
C LYS A 174 -9.05 -6.72 -17.66
N ALA A 175 -8.84 -7.96 -17.21
CA ALA A 175 -9.10 -8.35 -15.83
C ALA A 175 -7.98 -7.95 -14.87
N VAL A 176 -6.72 -7.96 -15.35
CA VAL A 176 -5.55 -7.85 -14.47
C VAL A 176 -4.69 -6.63 -14.79
N THR A 177 -4.11 -6.51 -15.99
CA THR A 177 -3.13 -5.44 -16.20
C THR A 177 -3.76 -4.06 -16.35
N ALA A 178 -4.98 -3.98 -16.89
CA ALA A 178 -5.75 -2.75 -16.95
C ALA A 178 -6.34 -2.33 -15.59
N SER A 179 -6.44 -3.23 -14.62
CA SER A 179 -6.98 -2.94 -13.28
C SER A 179 -5.90 -2.51 -12.28
N ILE A 180 -4.66 -3.02 -12.40
CA ILE A 180 -3.51 -2.63 -11.56
C ILE A 180 -3.32 -1.10 -11.44
N PRO A 181 -3.33 -0.30 -12.53
CA PRO A 181 -3.11 1.14 -12.42
C PRO A 181 -4.30 1.93 -11.87
N ILE A 182 -5.51 1.34 -11.79
CA ILE A 182 -6.71 2.04 -11.31
C ILE A 182 -6.51 2.53 -9.88
N TYR A 183 -5.93 1.72 -9.00
CA TYR A 183 -5.72 2.09 -7.61
C TYR A 183 -4.76 3.29 -7.46
N PRO A 184 -3.55 3.30 -8.06
CA PRO A 184 -2.70 4.51 -8.09
C PRO A 184 -3.36 5.73 -8.77
N MET A 185 -4.20 5.53 -9.79
CA MET A 185 -4.91 6.62 -10.48
C MET A 185 -5.94 7.31 -9.59
N GLN A 186 -6.52 6.61 -8.60
CA GLN A 186 -7.46 7.20 -7.64
C GLN A 186 -6.79 8.27 -6.76
N THR A 187 -5.49 8.14 -6.51
CA THR A 187 -4.75 9.03 -5.60
C THR A 187 -3.86 10.03 -6.33
N THR A 188 -3.36 9.67 -7.52
CA THR A 188 -2.39 10.50 -8.24
C THR A 188 -2.55 10.36 -9.73
N LYS A 189 -2.68 11.50 -10.41
CA LYS A 189 -2.70 11.53 -11.88
C LYS A 189 -1.37 11.03 -12.43
N LEU A 190 -1.41 9.97 -13.24
CA LEU A 190 -0.23 9.45 -13.90
C LEU A 190 0.24 10.40 -15.01
N LEU A 191 1.56 10.47 -15.21
CA LEU A 191 2.14 11.18 -16.33
C LEU A 191 1.72 10.53 -17.65
N ALA A 192 1.47 11.34 -18.69
CA ALA A 192 1.08 10.83 -20.01
C ALA A 192 2.11 9.85 -20.59
N SER A 193 3.40 10.03 -20.28
CA SER A 193 4.46 9.09 -20.65
C SER A 193 4.28 7.72 -20.01
N VAL A 194 3.87 7.65 -18.73
CA VAL A 194 3.60 6.39 -18.01
C VAL A 194 2.37 5.70 -18.58
N CYS A 195 1.30 6.43 -18.88
CA CYS A 195 0.11 5.87 -19.52
C CYS A 195 0.45 5.23 -20.89
N LYS A 196 1.29 5.91 -21.69
CA LYS A 196 1.77 5.38 -22.98
C LYS A 196 2.61 4.11 -22.82
N GLU A 197 3.45 4.02 -21.78
CA GLU A 197 4.24 2.82 -21.50
C GLU A 197 3.36 1.64 -21.04
N LEU A 198 2.35 1.89 -20.20
CA LEU A 198 1.38 0.87 -19.80
C LEU A 198 0.60 0.31 -21.00
N ASP A 199 0.11 1.20 -21.87
CA ASP A 199 -0.54 0.81 -23.12
C ASP A 199 0.41 0.04 -24.04
N LYS A 200 1.69 0.42 -24.10
CA LYS A 200 2.73 -0.28 -24.86
C LYS A 200 2.98 -1.69 -24.31
N LEU A 201 3.05 -1.87 -22.99
CA LEU A 201 3.21 -3.19 -22.36
C LEU A 201 2.02 -4.11 -22.70
N ASN A 202 0.80 -3.61 -22.54
CA ASN A 202 -0.42 -4.36 -22.87
C ASN A 202 -0.49 -4.71 -24.36
N ARG A 203 -0.17 -3.76 -25.23
CA ARG A 203 -0.11 -3.97 -26.68
C ARG A 203 0.94 -5.01 -27.07
N ASN A 204 2.13 -4.93 -26.49
CA ASN A 204 3.21 -5.87 -26.77
C ASN A 204 2.85 -7.28 -26.29
N PHE A 205 2.21 -7.42 -25.13
CA PHE A 205 1.72 -8.71 -24.66
C PHE A 205 0.60 -9.26 -25.56
N PHE A 206 -0.34 -8.42 -25.99
CA PHE A 206 -1.45 -8.85 -26.83
C PHE A 206 -0.98 -9.39 -28.18
N TRP A 207 -0.16 -8.61 -28.90
CA TRP A 207 0.30 -8.96 -30.25
C TRP A 207 1.58 -9.80 -30.28
N GLY A 208 2.38 -9.77 -29.22
CA GLY A 208 3.71 -10.35 -29.17
C GLY A 208 3.76 -11.87 -29.38
N GLY A 209 4.92 -12.38 -29.77
CA GLY A 209 5.22 -13.81 -29.87
C GLY A 209 6.53 -14.16 -29.15
N ASN A 210 7.00 -15.41 -29.29
CA ASN A 210 8.22 -15.94 -28.64
C ASN A 210 9.42 -14.97 -28.62
N GLU A 211 10.12 -14.99 -27.49
CA GLU A 211 11.28 -14.24 -26.97
C GLU A 211 12.35 -13.60 -27.88
N LYS A 212 12.30 -13.56 -29.21
CA LYS A 212 13.33 -12.85 -30.01
C LYS A 212 12.84 -12.12 -31.26
N LYS A 213 11.56 -12.17 -31.63
CA LYS A 213 11.03 -11.41 -32.78
C LYS A 213 9.74 -10.67 -32.42
N ASN A 214 9.76 -9.35 -32.57
CA ASN A 214 8.56 -8.51 -32.51
C ASN A 214 7.58 -8.97 -33.60
N LYS A 215 6.44 -9.54 -33.21
CA LYS A 215 5.34 -9.77 -34.14
C LYS A 215 4.75 -8.41 -34.54
N ILE A 216 4.36 -8.30 -35.82
CA ILE A 216 3.73 -7.10 -36.36
C ILE A 216 2.39 -6.90 -35.65
N HIS A 217 2.12 -5.67 -35.22
CA HIS A 217 0.80 -5.28 -34.70
C HIS A 217 -0.20 -5.29 -35.86
N LEU A 218 -1.18 -6.20 -35.82
CA LEU A 218 -2.17 -6.35 -36.89
C LEU A 218 -3.14 -5.16 -37.00
N CYS A 219 -3.34 -4.41 -35.91
CA CYS A 219 -4.09 -3.16 -35.95
C CYS A 219 -3.57 -2.15 -34.94
N GLN A 220 -3.94 -0.87 -35.15
CA GLN A 220 -3.58 0.21 -34.24
C GLN A 220 -4.23 0.01 -32.86
N TRP A 221 -3.51 0.36 -31.79
CA TRP A 221 -3.99 0.19 -30.43
C TRP A 221 -5.30 0.95 -30.16
N ASN A 222 -5.42 2.17 -30.68
CA ASN A 222 -6.63 2.98 -30.54
C ASN A 222 -7.86 2.28 -31.15
N LEU A 223 -7.69 1.52 -32.24
CA LEU A 223 -8.77 0.72 -32.83
C LEU A 223 -9.12 -0.47 -31.92
N ALA A 224 -8.10 -1.17 -31.40
CA ALA A 224 -8.31 -2.26 -30.44
C ALA A 224 -9.01 -1.80 -29.15
N CYS A 225 -8.81 -0.55 -28.72
CA CYS A 225 -9.48 0.04 -27.56
C CYS A 225 -10.95 0.43 -27.81
N ARG A 226 -11.41 0.51 -29.07
CA ARG A 226 -12.82 0.84 -29.33
C ARG A 226 -13.76 -0.23 -28.77
N PRO A 227 -15.00 0.11 -28.42
CA PRO A 227 -16.02 -0.87 -28.05
C PRO A 227 -16.20 -1.93 -29.13
N LYS A 228 -16.62 -3.14 -28.73
CA LYS A 228 -16.90 -4.24 -29.68
C LYS A 228 -17.96 -3.85 -30.71
N SER A 229 -18.97 -3.07 -30.31
CA SER A 229 -19.99 -2.51 -31.21
C SER A 229 -19.44 -1.58 -32.30
N LYS A 230 -18.24 -1.03 -32.10
CA LYS A 230 -17.54 -0.16 -33.07
C LYS A 230 -16.37 -0.88 -33.74
N GLY A 231 -16.37 -2.22 -33.76
CA GLY A 231 -15.35 -3.04 -34.40
C GLY A 231 -14.01 -3.12 -33.66
N GLY A 232 -13.95 -2.69 -32.40
CA GLY A 232 -12.76 -2.83 -31.55
C GLY A 232 -12.79 -4.08 -30.66
N LEU A 233 -11.77 -4.24 -29.83
CA LEU A 233 -11.67 -5.34 -28.88
C LEU A 233 -12.14 -4.94 -27.48
N GLY A 234 -12.44 -3.66 -27.23
CA GLY A 234 -12.88 -3.12 -25.96
C GLY A 234 -11.80 -3.09 -24.88
N PHE A 235 -10.53 -2.89 -25.26
CA PHE A 235 -9.50 -2.54 -24.29
C PHE A 235 -9.70 -1.12 -23.77
N LYS A 236 -9.36 -0.87 -22.51
CA LYS A 236 -9.41 0.49 -21.95
C LYS A 236 -8.06 1.16 -22.19
N GLN A 237 -8.10 2.34 -22.81
CA GLN A 237 -6.90 3.14 -23.00
C GLN A 237 -6.51 3.78 -21.67
N THR A 238 -5.24 3.65 -21.29
CA THR A 238 -4.77 4.07 -19.96
C THR A 238 -4.97 5.57 -19.74
N THR A 239 -4.82 6.39 -20.77
CA THR A 239 -5.08 7.84 -20.69
C THR A 239 -6.54 8.22 -20.46
N HIS A 240 -7.50 7.35 -20.81
CA HIS A 240 -8.93 7.59 -20.55
C HIS A 240 -9.36 7.11 -19.16
N MET A 241 -8.58 6.21 -18.55
CA MET A 241 -8.83 5.74 -17.18
C MET A 241 -8.21 6.64 -16.11
N ASN A 242 -7.20 7.42 -16.51
CA ASN A 242 -6.38 8.31 -15.67
C ASN A 242 -7.01 9.69 -15.49
#